data_AF-A0A9D6FHW9-F1
#
_entry.id   AF-A0A9D6FHW9-F1
#
_cell.length_a   1.000
_cell.length_b   1.000
_cell.length_c   1.000
_cell.angle_alpha   90.00
_cell.angle_beta   90.00
_cell.angle_gamma   90.00
#
_symmetry.space_group_name_H-M   'P 1'
#
loop_
_entity.id
_entity.type
_entity.pdbx_description
1 polymer ?
#
loop_
_entity_poly.entity_id
_entity_poly.type
_entity_poly.pdbx_seq_one_letter_code
_entity_poly.pdbx_strand_id
1 'polypeptide(L)'
;MTSIRSVLGYAWAVTAIPIVLATFVGMGTWARGLISITDVKVSPRFTGGEIARTIDHKDYLTKIHRPVFDGLFGERAEGFVQVNWAATAGTLPNEIAEELDLDADGSTDCRIHMDTRSMDVSLTPLNPIVQGIVERLRFDRERAVRISLLNPKLRP
;
A
#
# COMPACT_ATOMS: atom_id res chain seq x y z
N MET A 1 -47.52 -21.36 5.56
CA MET A 1 -46.73 -21.00 6.76
C MET A 1 -45.33 -21.54 6.54
N THR A 2 -44.41 -20.69 6.08
CA THR A 2 -43.00 -21.07 5.89
C THR A 2 -42.46 -21.53 7.24
N SER A 3 -41.98 -22.78 7.28
CA SER A 3 -41.54 -23.39 8.54
C SER A 3 -40.39 -22.57 9.11
N ILE A 4 -40.43 -22.27 10.41
CA ILE A 4 -39.36 -21.54 11.12
C ILE A 4 -37.98 -22.18 10.89
N ARG A 5 -37.95 -23.50 10.62
CA ARG A 5 -36.76 -24.27 10.24
C ARG A 5 -36.17 -23.84 8.89
N SER A 6 -37.02 -23.56 7.90
CA SER A 6 -36.59 -23.08 6.59
C SER A 6 -35.94 -21.70 6.71
N VAL A 7 -36.54 -20.80 7.49
CA VAL A 7 -35.99 -19.45 7.74
C VAL A 7 -34.63 -19.53 8.45
N LEU A 8 -34.50 -20.41 9.46
CA LEU A 8 -33.22 -20.63 10.15
C LEU A 8 -32.14 -21.21 9.23
N GLY A 9 -32.51 -22.15 8.34
CA GLY A 9 -31.60 -22.74 7.37
C GLY A 9 -31.08 -21.73 6.35
N TYR A 10 -31.97 -20.90 5.80
CA TYR A 10 -31.57 -19.83 4.89
C TYR A 10 -30.76 -18.73 5.58
N ALA A 11 -31.12 -18.37 6.82
CA ALA A 11 -30.33 -17.43 7.61
C ALA A 11 -28.90 -17.94 7.81
N TRP A 12 -28.73 -19.21 8.17
CA TRP A 12 -27.42 -19.86 8.32
C TRP A 12 -26.62 -19.90 7.02
N ALA A 13 -27.27 -20.18 5.89
CA ALA A 13 -26.62 -20.16 4.58
C ALA A 13 -26.12 -18.74 4.20
N VAL A 14 -26.89 -17.70 4.54
CA VAL A 14 -26.49 -16.31 4.32
C VAL A 14 -25.29 -15.94 5.22
N THR A 15 -25.24 -16.40 6.48
CA THR A 15 -24.07 -16.16 7.35
C THR A 15 -22.83 -16.95 6.94
N ALA A 16 -22.97 -18.08 6.24
CA ALA A 16 -21.83 -18.82 5.74
C ALA A 16 -21.03 -18.02 4.69
N ILE A 17 -21.68 -17.19 3.88
CA ILE A 17 -21.04 -16.36 2.85
C ILE A 17 -19.97 -15.42 3.44
N PRO A 18 -20.28 -14.53 4.42
CA PRO A 18 -19.27 -13.66 5.01
C PRO A 18 -18.20 -14.43 5.79
N ILE A 19 -18.52 -15.58 6.40
CA ILE A 19 -17.53 -16.42 7.10
C ILE A 19 -16.52 -17.00 6.10
N VAL A 20 -16.98 -17.52 4.96
CA VAL A 20 -16.10 -18.03 3.91
C VAL A 20 -15.23 -16.91 3.36
N LEU A 21 -15.80 -15.74 3.08
CA LEU A 21 -15.03 -14.57 2.61
C LEU A 21 -13.97 -14.14 3.64
N ALA A 22 -14.32 -14.05 4.91
CA ALA A 22 -13.39 -13.69 5.98
C ALA A 22 -12.26 -14.73 6.15
N THR A 23 -12.60 -16.01 6.09
CA THR A 23 -11.62 -17.11 6.19
C THR A 23 -10.68 -17.12 4.99
N PHE A 24 -11.20 -16.85 3.80
CA PHE A 24 -10.43 -16.81 2.56
C PHE A 24 -9.42 -15.65 2.54
N VAL A 25 -9.80 -14.48 3.07
CA VAL A 25 -8.89 -13.35 3.26
C VAL A 25 -7.72 -13.70 4.20
N GLY A 26 -7.93 -14.57 5.19
CA GLY A 26 -6.88 -15.01 6.13
C GLY A 26 -5.90 -16.07 5.59
N MET A 27 -6.27 -16.82 4.54
CA MET A 27 -5.45 -17.89 3.94
C MET A 27 -4.71 -17.42 2.68
N GLY A 28 -3.68 -16.59 2.88
CA GLY A 28 -2.93 -15.95 1.78
C GLY A 28 -2.27 -16.86 0.73
N THR A 29 -2.20 -18.18 0.95
CA THR A 29 -1.69 -19.17 -0.02
C THR A 29 -2.76 -19.60 -1.03
N TRP A 30 -4.00 -19.85 -0.58
CA TRP A 30 -5.11 -20.24 -1.45
C TRP A 30 -5.62 -19.06 -2.28
N ALA A 31 -5.63 -17.87 -1.68
CA ALA A 31 -5.95 -16.63 -2.38
C ALA A 31 -5.06 -16.40 -3.61
N ARG A 32 -3.74 -16.63 -3.49
CA ARG A 32 -2.79 -16.48 -4.60
C ARG A 32 -3.05 -17.46 -5.74
N GLY A 33 -3.36 -18.72 -5.43
CA GLY A 33 -3.73 -19.72 -6.43
C GLY A 33 -5.01 -19.33 -7.18
N LEU A 34 -6.03 -18.86 -6.47
CA LEU A 34 -7.28 -18.44 -7.09
C LEU A 34 -7.09 -17.21 -7.99
N ILE A 35 -6.34 -16.20 -7.52
CA ILE A 35 -5.99 -14.99 -8.28
C ILE A 35 -5.32 -15.37 -9.62
N SER A 36 -4.40 -16.34 -9.61
CA SER A 36 -3.69 -16.75 -10.83
C SER A 36 -4.57 -17.43 -11.89
N ILE A 37 -5.71 -18.00 -11.49
CA ILE A 37 -6.62 -18.75 -12.39
C ILE A 37 -7.81 -17.88 -12.82
N THR A 38 -8.19 -16.88 -12.02
CA THR A 38 -9.46 -16.14 -12.17
C THR A 38 -9.29 -14.73 -12.74
N ASP A 39 -8.07 -14.30 -13.07
CA ASP A 39 -7.73 -12.93 -13.49
C ASP A 39 -8.21 -11.85 -12.50
N VAL A 40 -8.40 -12.25 -11.23
CA VAL A 40 -8.82 -11.35 -10.16
C VAL A 40 -7.63 -10.48 -9.75
N LYS A 41 -7.68 -9.19 -10.10
CA LYS A 41 -6.62 -8.24 -9.74
C LYS A 41 -6.62 -7.95 -8.23
N VAL A 42 -5.46 -8.06 -7.60
CA VAL A 42 -5.27 -7.63 -6.21
C VAL A 42 -5.35 -6.10 -6.17
N SER A 43 -6.14 -5.56 -5.24
CA SER A 43 -6.28 -4.11 -5.11
C SER A 43 -4.92 -3.44 -4.81
N PRO A 44 -4.61 -2.30 -5.48
CA PRO A 44 -3.45 -1.46 -5.22
C PRO A 44 -3.25 -1.09 -3.74
N ARG A 45 -4.35 -1.05 -2.95
CA ARG A 45 -4.28 -0.80 -1.50
C ARG A 45 -3.47 -1.85 -0.75
N PHE A 46 -3.42 -3.09 -1.24
CA PHE A 46 -2.66 -4.17 -0.62
C PHE A 46 -1.22 -4.21 -1.14
N THR A 47 -1.02 -3.97 -2.43
CA THR A 47 0.31 -4.10 -3.08
C THR A 47 1.17 -2.84 -2.98
N GLY A 48 0.56 -1.68 -2.67
CA GLY A 48 1.21 -0.38 -2.73
C GLY A 48 1.05 0.34 -4.08
N GLY A 49 0.36 -0.29 -5.04
CA GLY A 49 0.20 0.22 -6.40
C GLY A 49 1.35 -0.13 -7.34
N GLU A 50 1.26 0.32 -8.58
CA GLU A 50 2.30 0.15 -9.60
C GLU A 50 3.45 1.11 -9.37
N ILE A 51 4.67 0.73 -9.78
CA ILE A 51 5.84 1.62 -9.70
C ILE A 51 5.68 2.71 -10.76
N ALA A 52 5.55 3.96 -10.33
CA ALA A 52 5.43 5.12 -11.21
C ALA A 52 6.81 5.62 -11.65
N ARG A 53 7.79 5.61 -10.73
CA ARG A 53 9.14 6.11 -10.97
C ARG A 53 10.18 5.31 -10.22
N THR A 54 11.35 5.16 -10.82
CA THR A 54 12.54 4.60 -10.18
C THR A 54 13.70 5.58 -10.32
N ILE A 55 14.36 5.89 -9.21
CA ILE A 55 15.54 6.74 -9.13
C ILE A 55 16.72 5.83 -8.79
N ASP A 56 17.80 5.92 -9.57
CA ASP A 56 18.99 5.10 -9.41
C ASP A 56 20.09 5.89 -8.69
N HIS A 57 20.53 5.38 -7.54
CA HIS A 57 21.59 5.96 -6.70
C HIS A 57 22.90 5.16 -6.78
N LYS A 58 23.06 4.30 -7.79
CA LYS A 58 24.15 3.31 -7.98
C LYS A 58 24.09 2.14 -7.02
N ASP A 59 24.08 2.40 -5.72
CA ASP A 59 24.12 1.37 -4.66
C ASP A 59 22.72 0.84 -4.27
N TYR A 60 21.69 1.61 -4.59
CA TYR A 60 20.30 1.25 -4.36
C TYR A 60 19.37 2.01 -5.33
N LEU A 61 18.14 1.53 -5.41
CA LEU A 61 17.05 2.13 -6.18
C LEU A 61 15.98 2.65 -5.23
N THR A 62 15.50 3.87 -5.48
CA THR A 62 14.29 4.40 -4.87
C THR A 62 13.15 4.22 -5.86
N LYS A 63 12.18 3.36 -5.52
CA LYS A 63 10.98 3.08 -6.32
C LYS A 63 9.81 3.81 -5.68
N ILE A 64 9.28 4.80 -6.38
CA ILE A 64 8.09 5.56 -5.98
C ILE A 64 6.91 4.96 -6.71
N HIS A 65 5.95 4.44 -5.96
CA HIS A 65 4.72 3.88 -6.51
C HIS A 65 3.74 5.00 -6.85
N ARG A 66 2.72 4.70 -7.68
CA ARG A 66 1.63 5.64 -7.90
C ARG A 66 0.87 5.88 -6.59
N PRO A 67 0.37 7.11 -6.34
CA PRO A 67 -0.59 7.34 -5.27
C PRO A 67 -1.82 6.42 -5.40
N VAL A 68 -2.26 5.88 -4.26
CA VAL A 68 -3.39 4.96 -4.16
C VAL A 68 -4.51 5.61 -3.35
N PHE A 69 -5.56 6.02 -4.06
CA PHE A 69 -6.80 6.56 -3.49
C PHE A 69 -8.00 5.62 -3.69
N ASP A 70 -7.77 4.46 -4.29
CA ASP A 70 -8.81 3.48 -4.63
C ASP A 70 -9.63 3.08 -3.39
N GLY A 71 -10.95 3.08 -3.51
CA GLY A 71 -11.92 2.58 -2.53
C GLY A 71 -12.94 1.65 -3.20
N LEU A 72 -13.76 0.98 -2.41
CA LEU A 72 -14.73 -0.01 -2.93
C LEU A 72 -15.75 0.59 -3.91
N PHE A 73 -16.13 1.86 -3.69
CA PHE A 73 -17.16 2.57 -4.46
C PHE A 73 -16.62 3.80 -5.21
N GLY A 74 -15.30 3.91 -5.40
CA GLY A 74 -14.65 5.05 -6.04
C GLY A 74 -13.42 5.54 -5.29
N GLU A 75 -12.87 6.68 -5.73
CA GLU A 75 -11.74 7.32 -5.06
C GLU A 75 -12.09 7.85 -3.66
N ARG A 76 -11.12 7.86 -2.76
CA ARG A 76 -11.24 8.39 -1.39
C ARG A 76 -10.53 9.74 -1.26
N ALA A 77 -10.98 10.53 -0.29
CA ALA A 77 -10.34 11.81 0.07
C ALA A 77 -8.92 11.65 0.64
N GLU A 78 -8.61 10.46 1.17
CA GLU A 78 -7.31 10.12 1.73
C GLU A 78 -6.81 8.80 1.14
N GLY A 79 -5.50 8.74 0.94
CA GLY A 79 -4.80 7.60 0.41
C GLY A 79 -3.38 7.55 0.91
N PHE A 80 -2.53 6.86 0.14
CA PHE A 80 -1.11 6.80 0.44
C PHE A 80 -0.30 6.63 -0.84
N VAL A 81 0.98 6.92 -0.76
CA VAL A 81 2.00 6.51 -1.72
C VAL A 81 2.99 5.58 -1.02
N GLN A 82 3.44 4.56 -1.72
CA GLN A 82 4.49 3.67 -1.22
C GLN A 82 5.83 4.02 -1.87
N VAL A 83 6.85 4.14 -1.04
CA VAL A 83 8.23 4.34 -1.49
C VAL A 83 9.05 3.15 -1.01
N ASN A 84 9.76 2.50 -1.92
CA ASN A 84 10.63 1.37 -1.64
C ASN A 84 12.08 1.74 -1.93
N TRP A 85 12.97 1.36 -1.04
CA TRP A 85 14.42 1.39 -1.24
C TRP A 85 14.92 -0.03 -1.38
N ALA A 86 15.53 -0.34 -2.52
CA ALA A 86 16.02 -1.68 -2.84
C ALA A 86 17.52 -1.64 -3.15
N ALA A 87 18.32 -2.44 -2.45
CA ALA A 87 19.76 -2.53 -2.75
C ALA A 87 19.97 -3.13 -4.15
N THR A 88 20.83 -2.51 -4.97
CA THR A 88 21.20 -3.07 -6.29
C THR A 88 22.20 -4.21 -6.13
N ALA A 89 23.13 -4.10 -5.19
CA ALA A 89 24.05 -5.15 -4.78
C ALA A 89 24.34 -5.05 -3.27
N GLY A 90 24.33 -6.19 -2.56
CA GLY A 90 24.64 -6.24 -1.13
C GLY A 90 23.51 -5.72 -0.24
N THR A 91 23.80 -4.72 0.58
CA THR A 91 22.89 -4.16 1.60
C THR A 91 22.64 -2.68 1.34
N LEU A 92 21.46 -2.19 1.75
CA LEU A 92 21.18 -0.76 1.75
C LEU A 92 22.21 0.01 2.61
N PRO A 93 22.50 1.28 2.27
CA PRO A 93 23.27 2.15 3.15
C PRO A 93 22.60 2.27 4.52
N ASN A 94 23.38 2.53 5.57
CA ASN A 94 22.84 2.61 6.94
C ASN A 94 21.82 3.74 7.10
N GLU A 95 22.00 4.82 6.34
CA GLU A 95 21.14 5.99 6.35
C GLU A 95 20.75 6.35 4.91
N ILE A 96 19.50 6.76 4.73
CA ILE A 96 18.94 7.26 3.49
C ILE A 96 18.32 8.62 3.77
N ALA A 97 18.74 9.64 3.03
CA ALA A 97 18.20 10.99 3.12
C ALA A 97 17.90 11.50 1.71
N GLU A 98 16.62 11.71 1.41
CA GLU A 98 16.15 12.03 0.06
C GLU A 98 15.06 13.10 0.06
N GLU A 99 15.04 13.90 -1.00
CA GLU A 99 13.92 14.74 -1.38
C GLU A 99 13.03 13.97 -2.35
N LEU A 100 11.75 13.86 -2.02
CA LEU A 100 10.81 13.06 -2.78
C LEU A 100 9.71 13.94 -3.38
N ASP A 101 9.60 13.85 -4.68
CA ASP A 101 8.42 14.25 -5.46
C ASP A 101 7.55 12.98 -5.61
N LEU A 102 6.36 12.99 -5.03
CA LEU A 102 5.51 11.81 -4.84
C LEU A 102 4.44 11.69 -5.92
N ASP A 103 4.04 12.79 -6.54
CA ASP A 103 3.03 12.83 -7.61
C ASP A 103 3.60 13.09 -9.01
N ALA A 104 4.92 13.28 -9.11
CA ALA A 104 5.67 13.54 -10.33
C ALA A 104 5.35 14.89 -11.00
N ASP A 105 4.95 15.90 -10.22
CA ASP A 105 4.72 17.26 -10.72
C ASP A 105 6.03 18.07 -10.92
N GLY A 106 7.16 17.51 -10.51
CA GLY A 106 8.49 18.14 -10.61
C GLY A 106 8.89 19.00 -9.41
N SER A 107 8.03 19.11 -8.40
CA SER A 107 8.28 19.81 -7.14
C SER A 107 8.50 18.83 -6.01
N THR A 108 9.42 19.13 -5.08
CA THR A 108 9.64 18.27 -3.91
C THR A 108 8.45 18.34 -2.96
N ASP A 109 7.80 17.20 -2.70
CA ASP A 109 6.67 17.10 -1.78
C ASP A 109 7.07 16.90 -0.33
N CYS A 110 8.16 16.17 -0.09
CA CYS A 110 8.66 15.93 1.25
C CYS A 110 10.16 15.61 1.27
N ARG A 111 10.76 15.71 2.45
CA ARG A 111 12.08 15.14 2.72
C ARG A 111 11.93 13.95 3.65
N ILE A 112 12.65 12.89 3.36
CA ILE A 112 12.71 11.71 4.22
C ILE A 112 14.13 11.52 4.73
N HIS A 113 14.25 11.09 5.98
CA HIS A 113 15.48 10.58 6.55
C HIS A 113 15.18 9.26 7.25
N MET A 114 15.92 8.20 6.92
CA MET A 114 15.69 6.86 7.40
C MET A 114 17.00 6.19 7.81
N ASP A 115 17.02 5.62 9.01
CA ASP A 115 17.99 4.59 9.40
C ASP A 115 17.45 3.22 8.93
N THR A 116 18.17 2.57 8.01
CA THR A 116 17.72 1.33 7.36
C THR A 116 17.83 0.09 8.24
N ARG A 117 18.58 0.16 9.35
CA ARG A 117 18.76 -0.91 10.34
C ARG A 117 17.70 -0.86 11.41
N SER A 118 17.43 0.33 11.97
CA SER A 118 16.41 0.51 13.00
C SER A 118 15.01 0.70 12.41
N MET A 119 14.91 1.10 11.15
CA MET A 119 13.66 1.59 10.53
C MET A 119 13.09 2.80 11.28
N ASP A 120 13.95 3.60 11.91
CA ASP A 120 13.56 4.94 12.34
C ASP A 120 13.49 5.85 11.11
N VAL A 121 12.35 6.49 10.91
CA VAL A 121 12.04 7.28 9.72
C VAL A 121 11.41 8.58 10.17
N SER A 122 12.05 9.69 9.82
CA SER A 122 11.50 11.03 9.92
C SER A 122 11.07 11.53 8.54
N LEU A 123 9.95 12.24 8.52
CA LEU A 123 9.36 12.82 7.32
C LEU A 123 9.12 14.30 7.59
N THR A 124 9.69 15.15 6.75
CA THR A 124 9.41 16.59 6.74
C THR A 124 8.50 16.88 5.55
N PRO A 125 7.19 17.10 5.76
CA PRO A 125 6.29 17.47 4.68
C PRO A 125 6.64 18.89 4.18
N LEU A 126 6.74 19.05 2.85
CA LEU A 126 6.92 20.33 2.18
C LEU A 126 5.64 20.73 1.42
N ASN A 127 4.87 19.75 0.98
CA ASN A 127 3.56 19.92 0.35
C ASN A 127 2.43 19.60 1.36
N PRO A 128 1.39 20.45 1.49
CA PRO A 128 0.24 20.21 2.37
C PRO A 128 -0.56 18.93 2.10
N ILE A 129 -0.42 18.30 0.93
CA ILE A 129 -1.08 17.01 0.66
C ILE A 129 -0.46 15.88 1.48
N VAL A 130 0.81 16.01 1.91
CA VAL A 130 1.53 15.00 2.68
C VAL A 130 1.16 15.09 4.15
N GLN A 131 0.55 14.02 4.70
CA GLN A 131 0.05 14.01 6.07
C GLN A 131 0.99 13.34 7.07
N GLY A 132 1.79 12.36 6.65
CA GLY A 132 2.70 11.65 7.55
C GLY A 132 3.02 10.22 7.11
N ILE A 133 3.80 9.51 7.94
CA ILE A 133 4.10 8.09 7.74
C ILE A 133 2.97 7.24 8.34
N VAL A 134 2.41 6.35 7.53
CA VAL A 134 1.38 5.39 7.95
C VAL A 134 2.02 4.08 8.37
N GLU A 135 2.96 3.60 7.57
CA GLU A 135 3.49 2.24 7.72
C GLU A 135 4.97 2.20 7.33
N ARG A 136 5.72 1.38 8.06
CA ARG A 136 7.14 1.10 7.82
C ARG A 136 7.28 -0.40 7.63
N LEU A 137 7.80 -0.80 6.49
CA LEU A 137 7.86 -2.18 6.04
C LEU A 137 9.32 -2.59 5.85
N ARG A 138 9.65 -3.80 6.32
CA ARG A 138 10.97 -4.41 6.17
C ARG A 138 10.84 -5.68 5.35
N PHE A 139 11.58 -5.73 4.25
CA PHE A 139 11.79 -6.92 3.44
C PHE A 139 13.26 -7.33 3.52
N ASP A 140 13.61 -8.51 2.99
CA ASP A 140 14.98 -9.04 3.09
C ASP A 140 16.03 -8.07 2.52
N ARG A 141 15.81 -7.58 1.30
CA ARG A 141 16.70 -6.63 0.59
C ARG A 141 16.09 -5.27 0.30
N GLU A 142 14.90 -5.02 0.83
CA GLU A 142 14.20 -3.76 0.60
C GLU A 142 13.68 -3.20 1.93
N ARG A 143 13.53 -1.87 1.98
CA ARG A 143 12.72 -1.17 2.97
C ARG A 143 11.62 -0.44 2.23
N ALA A 144 10.45 -0.30 2.84
CA ALA A 144 9.41 0.53 2.27
C ALA A 144 8.70 1.36 3.34
N VAL A 145 8.18 2.50 2.91
CA VAL A 145 7.38 3.39 3.74
C VAL A 145 6.12 3.74 2.98
N ARG A 146 4.98 3.71 3.67
CA ARG A 146 3.73 4.29 3.15
C ARG A 146 3.52 5.66 3.77
N ILE A 147 3.40 6.65 2.90
CA ILE A 147 3.20 8.05 3.25
C ILE A 147 1.75 8.39 2.96
N SER A 148 1.01 8.87 3.96
CA SER A 148 -0.38 9.30 3.81
C SER A 148 -0.45 10.57 2.97
N LEU A 149 -1.39 10.58 2.03
CA LEU A 149 -1.67 11.69 1.14
C LEU A 149 -3.16 12.06 1.19
N LEU A 150 -3.44 13.36 1.07
CA LEU A 150 -4.77 13.86 0.72
C LEU A 150 -4.97 13.77 -0.80
N ASN A 151 -6.16 13.37 -1.24
CA ASN A 151 -6.50 13.32 -2.66
C ASN A 151 -6.77 14.74 -3.17
N PRO A 152 -5.94 15.27 -4.10
CA PRO A 152 -6.13 16.61 -4.63
C PRO A 152 -7.42 16.75 -5.45
N LYS A 153 -7.96 15.66 -6.01
CA LYS A 153 -9.19 15.69 -6.84
C LYS A 153 -10.48 15.86 -6.04
N LEU A 154 -10.45 15.52 -4.76
CA LEU A 154 -11.62 15.52 -3.87
C LEU A 154 -11.56 16.63 -2.82
N ARG A 155 -10.63 17.58 -2.96
CA ARG A 155 -10.60 18.78 -2.13
C ARG A 155 -11.76 19.70 -2.54
N PRO A 156 -12.53 20.25 -1.58
CA PRO A 156 -13.44 21.35 -1.87
C PRO A 156 -12.71 22.62 -2.31
#